data_AF-A0A848KRF9-F1
#
_entry.id   AF-A0A848KRF9-F1
#
_cell.length_a   1.000
_cell.length_b   1.000
_cell.length_c   1.000
_cell.angle_alpha   90.00
_cell.angle_beta   90.00
_cell.angle_gamma   90.00
#
_symmetry.space_group_name_H-M   'P 1'
#
loop_
_entity.id
_entity.type
_entity.pdbx_description
1 polymer ?
#
loop_
_entity_poly.entity_id
_entity_poly.type
_entity_poly.pdbx_seq_one_letter_code
_entity_poly.pdbx_strand_id
1 'polypeptide(L)'
;MRWPIRRGGWVPLLPLPWRMAVMALIPTTPVLLGVDYLMGESGSTLTQVEKAMPLDVWGWLLIVSGSAIFVGFGMRWRLVTIGALHVAGAVLITLAVGIGAETIDWQGGFRGPWLYLAFGLASWMTAFGYVVRKGGGTRGSK
;
A
#
# COMPACT_ATOMS: atom_id res chain seq x y z
N MET A 1 -0.94 -42.41 6.65
CA MET A 1 0.32 -41.93 7.28
C MET A 1 0.39 -40.42 7.09
N ARG A 2 0.08 -39.61 8.12
CA ARG A 2 0.18 -38.14 8.05
C ARG A 2 1.56 -37.77 8.63
N TRP A 3 2.50 -37.38 7.79
CA TRP A 3 3.75 -36.79 8.28
C TRP A 3 3.45 -35.40 8.84
N PRO A 4 3.58 -35.16 10.16
CA PRO A 4 3.43 -33.81 10.68
C PRO A 4 4.67 -33.02 10.25
N ILE A 5 4.49 -32.08 9.31
CA ILE A 5 5.51 -31.09 8.98
C ILE A 5 5.78 -30.29 10.27
N ARG A 6 6.93 -30.53 10.92
CA ARG A 6 7.35 -29.77 12.10
C ARG A 6 7.70 -28.35 11.63
N ARG A 7 6.93 -27.35 12.07
CA ARG A 7 7.26 -25.94 11.81
C ARG A 7 8.53 -25.57 12.58
N GLY A 8 9.47 -24.87 11.92
CA GLY A 8 10.65 -24.33 12.59
C GLY A 8 10.30 -23.21 13.58
N GLY A 9 11.16 -22.96 14.57
CA GLY A 9 10.96 -21.92 15.59
C GLY A 9 11.28 -20.49 15.13
N TRP A 10 11.51 -20.28 13.84
CA TRP A 10 11.84 -18.98 13.29
C TRP A 10 10.63 -18.05 13.29
N VAL A 11 10.81 -16.83 13.81
CA VAL A 11 9.78 -15.77 13.79
C VAL A 11 10.21 -14.71 12.78
N PRO A 12 9.38 -14.38 11.77
CA PRO A 12 9.73 -13.44 10.70
C PRO A 12 9.65 -11.97 11.16
N LEU A 13 10.41 -11.61 12.20
CA LEU A 13 10.52 -10.24 12.71
C LEU A 13 11.81 -9.60 12.22
N LEU A 14 11.67 -8.54 11.42
CA LEU A 14 12.83 -7.75 11.00
C LEU A 14 13.38 -6.92 12.17
N PRO A 15 14.73 -6.77 12.27
CA PRO A 15 15.36 -5.78 13.12
C PRO A 15 14.85 -4.37 12.82
N LEU A 16 14.90 -3.47 13.81
CA LEU A 16 14.26 -2.15 13.72
C LEU A 16 14.67 -1.34 12.48
N PRO A 17 15.96 -1.23 12.08
CA PRO A 17 16.35 -0.45 10.90
C PRO A 17 15.69 -0.98 9.61
N TRP A 18 15.71 -2.30 9.42
CA TRP A 18 15.12 -2.95 8.25
C TRP A 18 13.59 -2.87 8.25
N ARG A 19 12.97 -2.93 9.43
CA ARG A 19 11.53 -2.71 9.56
C ARG A 19 11.16 -1.30 9.13
N MET A 20 11.89 -0.29 9.57
CA MET A 20 11.63 1.09 9.18
C MET A 20 11.82 1.30 7.68
N ALA A 21 12.87 0.72 7.09
CA ALA A 21 13.11 0.78 5.65
C ALA A 21 11.96 0.16 4.85
N VAL A 22 11.53 -1.05 5.20
CA VAL A 22 10.39 -1.71 4.53
C VAL A 22 9.09 -0.92 4.70
N MET A 23 8.87 -0.36 5.88
CA MET A 23 7.68 0.45 6.15
C MET A 23 7.69 1.79 5.40
N ALA A 24 8.86 2.32 5.06
CA ALA A 24 8.99 3.51 4.24
C ALA A 24 8.69 3.24 2.75
N LEU A 25 8.86 2.01 2.26
CA LEU A 25 8.54 1.67 0.87
C LEU A 25 7.03 1.76 0.58
N ILE A 26 6.19 1.46 1.56
CA ILE A 26 4.73 1.50 1.43
C ILE A 26 4.24 2.90 1.00
N PRO A 27 4.59 4.01 1.68
CA PRO A 27 4.22 5.35 1.25
C PRO A 27 5.04 5.89 0.07
N THR A 28 6.24 5.36 -0.21
CA THR A 28 7.00 5.78 -1.41
C THR A 28 6.27 5.44 -2.70
N THR A 29 5.69 4.24 -2.81
CA THR A 29 4.99 3.80 -4.03
C THR A 29 3.86 4.75 -4.46
N PRO A 30 2.86 5.10 -3.61
CA PRO A 30 1.83 6.05 -4.03
C PRO A 30 2.41 7.43 -4.33
N VAL A 31 3.44 7.91 -3.64
CA VAL A 31 4.07 9.20 -4.00
C VAL A 31 4.64 9.17 -5.42
N LEU A 32 5.42 8.13 -5.76
CA LEU A 32 6.02 8.01 -7.09
C LEU A 32 4.97 7.87 -8.19
N LEU A 33 3.98 6.98 -7.99
CA LEU A 33 2.88 6.83 -8.94
C LEU A 33 2.12 8.14 -9.10
N GLY A 34 1.87 8.87 -8.03
CA GLY A 34 1.19 10.16 -8.12
C GLY A 34 1.98 11.20 -8.90
N VAL A 35 3.32 11.17 -8.82
CA VAL A 35 4.18 12.00 -9.69
C VAL A 35 4.03 11.60 -11.15
N ASP A 36 4.01 10.30 -11.47
CA ASP A 36 3.80 9.83 -12.85
C ASP A 36 2.47 10.33 -13.43
N TYR A 37 1.38 10.28 -12.63
CA TYR A 37 0.08 10.84 -13.01
C TYR A 37 0.15 12.35 -13.27
N LEU A 38 0.85 13.12 -12.43
CA LEU A 38 1.01 14.58 -12.62
C LEU A 38 1.91 14.94 -13.79
N MET A 39 2.85 14.07 -14.17
CA MET A 39 3.72 14.27 -15.34
C MET A 39 3.04 13.85 -16.65
N GLY A 40 1.84 13.28 -16.59
CA GLY A 40 1.11 12.81 -17.76
C GLY A 40 1.68 11.52 -18.36
N GLU A 41 2.49 10.76 -17.60
CA GLU A 41 2.98 9.42 -17.98
C GLU A 41 1.91 8.34 -17.81
N SER A 42 0.68 8.63 -18.21
CA SER A 42 -0.32 7.59 -18.42
C SER A 42 -0.13 7.06 -19.84
N GLY A 43 0.00 5.75 -20.01
CA GLY A 43 0.16 5.12 -21.34
C GLY A 43 -0.88 5.60 -22.36
N SER A 44 -0.65 5.36 -23.65
CA SER A 44 -1.47 5.85 -24.78
C SER A 44 -2.98 5.55 -24.70
N THR A 45 -3.41 4.76 -23.72
CA THR A 45 -4.79 4.42 -23.44
C THR A 45 -5.04 4.45 -21.94
N LEU A 46 -5.81 5.43 -21.48
CA LEU A 46 -6.35 5.51 -20.12
C LEU A 46 -7.44 4.46 -19.90
N THR A 47 -7.43 3.86 -18.71
CA THR A 47 -8.48 2.95 -18.27
C THR A 47 -9.80 3.68 -17.99
N GLN A 48 -10.93 2.95 -17.99
CA GLN A 48 -12.24 3.46 -17.60
C GLN A 48 -12.24 4.04 -16.19
N VAL A 49 -11.48 3.41 -15.28
CA VAL A 49 -11.31 3.91 -13.91
C VAL A 49 -10.54 5.22 -13.92
N GLU A 50 -9.43 5.30 -14.63
CA GLU A 50 -8.65 6.55 -14.73
C GLU A 50 -9.45 7.67 -15.37
N LYS A 51 -10.34 7.36 -16.33
CA LYS A 51 -11.26 8.32 -16.95
C LYS A 51 -12.38 8.82 -16.01
N ALA A 52 -12.59 8.20 -14.85
CA ALA A 52 -13.64 8.58 -13.92
C ALA A 52 -13.40 9.96 -13.28
N MET A 53 -12.16 10.45 -13.26
CA MET A 53 -11.81 11.80 -12.83
C MET A 53 -10.52 12.28 -13.52
N PRO A 54 -10.18 13.58 -13.48
CA PRO A 54 -8.95 14.07 -14.09
C PRO A 54 -7.70 13.38 -13.51
N LEU A 55 -6.70 13.10 -14.36
CA LEU A 55 -5.45 12.44 -13.95
C LEU A 55 -4.75 13.16 -12.81
N ASP A 56 -4.78 14.48 -12.82
CA ASP A 56 -4.18 15.29 -11.77
C ASP A 56 -4.80 14.99 -10.40
N VAL A 57 -6.09 14.66 -10.35
CA VAL A 57 -6.79 14.34 -9.09
C VAL A 57 -6.32 12.98 -8.56
N TRP A 58 -6.12 11.98 -9.42
CA TRP A 58 -5.48 10.72 -9.04
C TRP A 58 -4.07 10.96 -8.49
N GLY A 59 -3.28 11.78 -9.20
CA GLY A 59 -1.93 12.15 -8.80
C GLY A 59 -1.87 12.80 -7.42
N TRP A 60 -2.71 13.80 -7.19
CA TRP A 60 -2.78 14.49 -5.89
C TRP A 60 -3.25 13.58 -4.76
N LEU A 61 -4.24 12.71 -4.98
CA LEU A 61 -4.69 11.76 -3.96
C LEU A 61 -3.56 10.82 -3.52
N LEU A 62 -2.80 10.32 -4.49
CA LEU A 62 -1.66 9.45 -4.27
C LEU A 62 -0.52 10.17 -3.52
N ILE A 63 -0.13 11.37 -3.96
CA ILE A 63 0.92 12.17 -3.32
C ILE A 63 0.53 12.58 -1.90
N VAL A 64 -0.67 13.12 -1.72
CA VAL A 64 -1.14 13.62 -0.42
C VAL A 64 -1.26 12.47 0.58
N SER A 65 -1.85 11.34 0.17
CA SER A 65 -1.97 10.18 1.05
C SER A 65 -0.60 9.59 1.41
N GLY A 66 0.30 9.40 0.44
CA GLY A 66 1.67 8.92 0.68
C GLY A 66 2.46 9.85 1.60
N SER A 67 2.39 11.16 1.35
CA SER A 67 3.06 12.18 2.18
C SER A 67 2.51 12.24 3.61
N ALA A 68 1.19 12.12 3.77
CA ALA A 68 0.56 12.08 5.09
C ALA A 68 0.99 10.85 5.91
N ILE A 69 1.29 9.72 5.28
CA ILE A 69 1.87 8.55 5.96
C ILE A 69 3.27 8.89 6.47
N PHE A 70 4.13 9.50 5.64
CA PHE A 70 5.48 9.92 6.07
C PHE A 70 5.44 10.90 7.25
N VAL A 71 4.62 11.95 7.13
CA VAL A 71 4.43 12.93 8.21
C VAL A 71 3.90 12.24 9.46
N GLY A 72 2.89 11.37 9.31
CA GLY A 72 2.33 10.62 10.42
C GLY A 72 3.35 9.70 11.11
N PHE A 73 4.25 9.06 10.36
CA PHE A 73 5.35 8.27 10.94
C PHE A 73 6.37 9.15 11.65
N GLY A 74 6.84 10.23 11.01
CA GLY A 74 7.83 11.14 11.59
C GLY A 74 7.32 11.80 12.86
N MET A 75 6.09 12.30 12.84
CA MET A 75 5.45 13.00 13.96
C MET A 75 4.75 12.05 14.94
N ARG A 76 4.74 10.74 14.66
CA ARG A 76 4.04 9.70 15.45
C ARG A 76 2.54 9.95 15.57
N TRP A 77 1.91 10.57 14.57
CA TRP A 77 0.48 10.83 14.50
C TRP A 77 -0.29 9.62 13.99
N ARG A 78 -0.55 8.71 14.93
CA ARG A 78 -1.16 7.43 14.63
C ARG A 78 -2.43 7.50 13.77
N LEU A 79 -3.38 8.38 14.11
CA LEU A 79 -4.66 8.45 13.38
C LEU A 79 -4.46 8.95 11.95
N VAL A 80 -3.56 9.92 11.75
CA VAL A 80 -3.19 10.43 10.43
C VAL A 80 -2.58 9.31 9.60
N THR A 81 -1.61 8.57 10.15
CA THR A 81 -1.00 7.42 9.48
C THR A 81 -2.04 6.36 9.09
N ILE A 82 -2.93 5.97 10.01
CA ILE A 82 -3.94 4.93 9.74
C ILE A 82 -4.92 5.40 8.66
N GLY A 83 -5.42 6.64 8.75
CA GLY A 83 -6.32 7.19 7.75
C GLY A 83 -5.67 7.26 6.37
N ALA A 84 -4.45 7.79 6.30
CA ALA A 84 -3.70 7.93 5.07
C ALA A 84 -3.35 6.57 4.43
N LEU A 85 -3.02 5.54 5.23
CA LEU A 85 -2.83 4.16 4.75
C LEU A 85 -4.11 3.56 4.15
N HIS A 86 -5.28 3.84 4.72
CA HIS A 86 -6.54 3.37 4.14
C HIS A 86 -6.84 4.05 2.81
N VAL A 87 -6.62 5.37 2.73
CA VAL A 87 -6.82 6.16 1.50
C VAL A 87 -5.87 5.69 0.41
N ALA A 88 -4.56 5.63 0.68
CA ALA A 88 -3.56 5.13 -0.27
C ALA A 88 -3.88 3.71 -0.72
N GLY A 89 -4.24 2.83 0.23
CA GLY A 89 -4.66 1.46 -0.06
C GLY A 89 -5.87 1.38 -0.98
N ALA A 90 -6.91 2.15 -0.70
CA ALA A 90 -8.14 2.18 -1.50
C ALA A 90 -7.86 2.67 -2.93
N VAL A 91 -7.12 3.78 -3.08
CA VAL A 91 -6.78 4.34 -4.40
C VAL A 91 -5.98 3.34 -5.23
N LEU A 92 -4.93 2.73 -4.65
CA LEU A 92 -4.11 1.73 -5.35
C LEU A 92 -4.91 0.48 -5.75
N ILE A 93 -5.81 0.00 -4.89
CA ILE A 93 -6.68 -1.15 -5.22
C ILE A 93 -7.65 -0.78 -6.34
N THR A 94 -8.25 0.41 -6.30
CA THR A 94 -9.15 0.90 -7.35
C THR A 94 -8.43 0.98 -8.70
N LEU A 95 -7.23 1.55 -8.74
CA LEU A 95 -6.40 1.60 -9.95
C LEU A 95 -5.99 0.20 -10.41
N ALA A 96 -5.62 -0.70 -9.50
CA ALA A 96 -5.29 -2.08 -9.83
C ALA A 96 -6.45 -2.81 -10.52
N VAL A 97 -7.69 -2.61 -10.05
CA VAL A 97 -8.89 -3.18 -10.65
C VAL A 97 -9.11 -2.60 -12.05
N GLY A 98 -8.97 -1.28 -12.22
CA GLY A 98 -9.12 -0.62 -13.53
C GLY A 98 -8.11 -1.13 -14.56
N ILE A 99 -6.83 -1.13 -14.21
CA ILE A 99 -5.77 -1.66 -15.07
C ILE A 99 -6.01 -3.15 -15.33
N GLY A 100 -6.33 -3.92 -14.29
CA GLY A 100 -6.53 -5.37 -14.42
C GLY A 100 -7.69 -5.75 -15.33
N ALA A 101 -8.78 -4.99 -15.32
CA ALA A 101 -9.93 -5.21 -16.19
C ALA A 101 -9.60 -5.01 -17.67
N GLU A 102 -8.58 -4.23 -18.00
CA GLU A 102 -8.26 -3.84 -19.37
C GLU A 102 -6.96 -4.46 -19.91
N THR A 103 -6.03 -4.84 -19.02
CA THR A 103 -4.72 -5.36 -19.44
C THR A 103 -4.58 -6.86 -19.26
N ILE A 104 -5.38 -7.53 -18.43
CA ILE A 104 -5.21 -8.97 -18.18
C ILE A 104 -5.67 -9.75 -19.42
N ASP A 105 -4.70 -10.35 -20.09
CA ASP A 105 -4.90 -11.24 -21.22
C ASP A 105 -4.03 -12.50 -21.08
N TRP A 106 -4.12 -13.37 -22.08
CA TRP A 106 -3.30 -14.59 -22.15
C TRP A 106 -1.83 -14.34 -22.51
N GLN A 107 -1.44 -13.11 -22.84
CA GLN A 107 -0.12 -12.75 -23.34
C GLN A 107 0.77 -12.10 -22.28
N GLY A 108 0.19 -11.65 -21.17
CA GLY A 108 0.94 -11.26 -19.97
C GLY A 108 0.78 -9.79 -19.60
N GLY A 109 -0.43 -9.36 -19.26
CA GLY A 109 -0.71 -8.04 -18.67
C GLY A 109 -1.01 -8.02 -17.16
N PHE A 110 -0.69 -9.09 -16.42
CA PHE A 110 -0.99 -9.21 -14.98
C PHE A 110 -0.05 -8.39 -14.07
N ARG A 111 1.17 -8.09 -14.53
CA ARG A 111 2.24 -7.51 -13.69
C ARG A 111 1.89 -6.14 -13.12
N GLY A 112 1.38 -5.23 -13.96
CA GLY A 112 0.98 -3.88 -13.54
C GLY A 112 -0.11 -3.89 -12.46
N PRO A 113 -1.29 -4.48 -12.75
CA PRO A 113 -2.38 -4.62 -11.78
C PRO A 113 -1.92 -5.24 -10.46
N TRP A 114 -1.10 -6.30 -10.53
CA TRP A 114 -0.60 -6.99 -9.35
C TRP A 114 0.26 -6.11 -8.45
N LEU A 115 1.15 -5.28 -9.01
CA LEU A 115 1.99 -4.38 -8.21
C LEU A 115 1.14 -3.37 -7.43
N TYR A 116 0.18 -2.74 -8.10
CA TYR A 116 -0.74 -1.79 -7.47
C TYR A 116 -1.56 -2.48 -6.38
N LEU A 117 -2.08 -3.68 -6.66
CA LEU A 117 -2.83 -4.48 -5.70
C LEU A 117 -1.99 -4.85 -4.48
N ALA A 118 -0.74 -5.30 -4.68
CA ALA A 118 0.15 -5.70 -3.61
C ALA A 118 0.48 -4.54 -2.66
N PHE A 119 0.78 -3.35 -3.18
CA PHE A 119 1.02 -2.17 -2.36
C PHE A 119 -0.26 -1.63 -1.72
N GLY A 120 -1.40 -1.73 -2.40
CA GLY A 120 -2.70 -1.36 -1.84
C GLY A 120 -3.07 -2.24 -0.64
N LEU A 121 -2.93 -3.57 -0.78
CA LEU A 121 -3.12 -4.53 0.30
C LEU A 121 -2.10 -4.35 1.42
N ALA A 122 -0.83 -4.13 1.10
CA ALA A 122 0.20 -3.86 2.10
C ALA A 122 -0.15 -2.63 2.96
N SER A 123 -0.70 -1.58 2.34
CA SER A 123 -1.15 -0.37 3.04
C SER A 123 -2.28 -0.69 4.04
N TRP A 124 -3.30 -1.43 3.61
CA TRP A 124 -4.40 -1.86 4.50
C TRP A 124 -3.94 -2.79 5.62
N MET A 125 -3.15 -3.82 5.30
CA MET A 125 -2.62 -4.75 6.32
C MET A 125 -1.77 -4.02 7.36
N THR A 126 -1.00 -3.02 6.93
CA THR A 126 -0.23 -2.16 7.82
C THR A 126 -1.14 -1.31 8.71
N ALA A 127 -2.18 -0.70 8.15
CA ALA A 127 -3.20 0.02 8.91
C ALA A 127 -3.87 -0.87 9.97
N PHE A 128 -4.30 -2.08 9.60
CA PHE A 128 -4.86 -3.06 10.55
C PHE A 128 -3.86 -3.44 11.64
N GLY A 129 -2.59 -3.65 11.29
CA GLY A 129 -1.53 -3.91 12.27
C GLY A 129 -1.42 -2.79 13.32
N TYR A 130 -1.52 -1.53 12.90
CA TYR A 130 -1.54 -0.39 13.82
C TYR A 130 -2.82 -0.29 14.66
N VAL A 131 -3.96 -0.74 14.14
CA VAL A 131 -5.20 -0.84 14.92
C VAL A 131 -5.08 -1.91 15.99
N VAL A 132 -4.66 -3.13 15.62
CA VAL A 132 -4.55 -4.29 16.51
C VAL A 132 -3.54 -4.07 17.64
N ARG A 133 -2.40 -3.40 17.37
CA ARG A 133 -1.40 -3.07 18.41
C ARG A 133 -1.98 -2.24 19.57
N LYS A 134 -3.10 -1.54 19.36
CA LYS A 134 -3.85 -0.82 20.44
C LYS A 134 -4.36 -1.77 21.52
N GLY A 135 -4.65 -3.02 21.18
CA GLY A 135 -5.23 -4.01 22.10
C GLY A 135 -4.25 -4.67 23.07
N GLY A 136 -2.94 -4.52 22.85
CA GLY A 136 -1.90 -5.17 23.67
C GLY A 136 -1.23 -4.27 24.72
N GLY A 137 -1.70 -3.04 24.89
CA GLY A 137 -1.02 -1.98 25.66
C GLY A 137 -1.23 -1.96 27.16
N THR A 138 -1.81 -3.00 27.78
CA THR A 138 -2.01 -3.08 29.24
C THR A 138 -1.92 -4.51 29.77
N ARG A 139 -0.75 -5.14 29.72
CA ARG A 139 -0.36 -6.21 30.66
C ARG A 139 1.13 -6.54 30.50
N GLY A 140 1.89 -6.38 31.58
CA GLY A 140 3.24 -6.96 31.70
C GLY A 140 4.37 -5.99 32.07
N SER A 141 4.16 -5.05 32.98
CA SER A 141 5.23 -4.57 33.87
C SER A 141 4.87 -5.03 35.28
N LYS A 142 5.26 -6.25 35.63
CA LYS A 142 5.63 -6.70 36.97
C LYS A 142 6.54 -7.91 36.80
#